data_AF-A0A3D4RVC7-F1
#
_entry.id   AF-A0A3D4RVC7-F1
#
_cell.length_a   1.000
_cell.length_b   1.000
_cell.length_c   1.000
_cell.angle_alpha   90.00
_cell.angle_beta   90.00
_cell.angle_gamma   90.00
#
_symmetry.space_group_name_H-M   'P 1'
#
loop_
_entity.id
_entity.type
_entity.pdbx_description
1 polymer ?
#
loop_
_entity_poly.entity_id
_entity_poly.type
_entity_poly.pdbx_seq_one_letter_code
_entity_poly.pdbx_strand_id
1 'polypeptide(L)'
;MPDIMLILSCLSQSVDKTSLGRLGCVVEGLLAMTGRVTMRGLSRWTERGGSYRTLQRLFNTTLSWGQVHWLVIRQHLLGDETQWLLAGDEVVVSKS
;
A
#
# COMPACT_ATOMS: atom_id res chain seq x y z
N MET A 1 -7.49 9.11 12.54
CA MET A 1 -7.31 7.92 11.69
C MET A 1 -6.72 6.82 12.57
N PRO A 2 -7.22 5.57 12.53
CA PRO A 2 -6.41 4.46 13.05
C PRO A 2 -5.02 4.53 12.40
N ASP A 3 -3.99 4.29 13.20
CA ASP A 3 -2.62 4.32 12.71
C ASP A 3 -2.50 3.34 11.53
N ILE A 4 -2.25 3.85 10.32
CA ILE A 4 -2.15 2.99 9.12
C ILE A 4 -1.09 1.91 9.32
N MET A 5 -0.07 2.22 10.15
CA MET A 5 1.01 1.30 10.46
C MET A 5 0.52 0.09 11.24
N LEU A 6 -0.60 0.20 11.98
CA LEU A 6 -1.21 -0.94 12.64
C LEU A 6 -1.73 -1.95 11.59
N ILE A 7 -2.40 -1.46 10.54
CA ILE A 7 -2.90 -2.29 9.45
C ILE A 7 -1.72 -2.88 8.66
N LEU A 8 -0.71 -2.06 8.34
CA LEU A 8 0.44 -2.47 7.53
C LEU A 8 1.46 -3.32 8.30
N SER A 9 1.40 -3.39 9.63
CA SER A 9 2.37 -4.13 10.46
C SER A 9 2.54 -5.59 10.05
N CYS A 10 1.46 -6.23 9.55
CA CYS A 10 1.49 -7.60 9.05
C CYS A 10 2.48 -7.81 7.89
N LEU A 11 2.76 -6.76 7.11
CA LEU A 11 3.66 -6.79 5.96
C LEU A 11 5.13 -6.91 6.35
N SER A 12 5.49 -6.69 7.63
CA SER A 12 6.85 -6.91 8.13
C SER A 12 7.36 -8.35 7.93
N GLN A 13 6.45 -9.31 7.68
CA GLN A 13 6.76 -10.69 7.33
C GLN A 13 7.38 -10.87 5.94
N SER A 14 7.21 -9.90 5.02
CA SER A 14 7.68 -10.01 3.63
C SER A 14 8.29 -8.71 3.04
N VAL A 15 8.14 -7.59 3.75
CA VAL A 15 8.61 -6.27 3.31
C VAL A 15 9.62 -5.74 4.32
N ASP A 16 10.76 -5.27 3.84
CA ASP A 16 11.79 -4.69 4.71
C ASP A 16 11.28 -3.44 5.43
N LYS A 17 11.86 -3.14 6.59
CA LYS A 17 11.45 -2.02 7.45
C LYS A 17 11.42 -0.67 6.72
N THR A 18 12.36 -0.44 5.79
CA THR A 18 12.44 0.83 5.06
C THR A 18 11.31 0.93 4.06
N SER A 19 11.09 -0.11 3.25
CA SER A 19 9.99 -0.14 2.29
C SER A 19 8.63 -0.09 2.97
N LEU A 20 8.47 -0.75 4.13
CA LEU A 20 7.25 -0.71 4.92
C LEU A 20 6.93 0.71 5.43
N GLY A 21 7.92 1.42 5.99
CA GLY A 21 7.72 2.81 6.42
C GLY A 21 7.38 3.74 5.25
N ARG A 22 8.01 3.55 4.09
CA ARG A 22 7.66 4.30 2.87
C ARG A 22 6.26 3.98 2.38
N LEU A 23 5.83 2.73 2.47
CA LEU A 23 4.48 2.30 2.09
C LEU A 23 3.43 2.96 2.99
N GLY A 24 3.64 2.99 4.32
CA GLY A 24 2.75 3.68 5.25
C GLY A 24 2.56 5.15 4.89
N CYS A 25 3.67 5.85 4.63
CA CYS A 25 3.66 7.23 4.18
C CYS A 25 2.87 7.44 2.87
N VAL A 26 3.02 6.53 1.90
CA VAL A 26 2.26 6.57 0.64
C VAL A 26 0.78 6.31 0.86
N VAL A 27 0.42 5.30 1.65
CA VAL A 27 -0.99 4.96 1.90
C VAL A 27 -1.70 6.10 2.62
N GLU A 28 -1.07 6.76 3.60
CA GLU A 28 -1.62 7.97 4.21
C GLU A 28 -1.88 9.08 3.20
N GLY A 29 -0.88 9.37 2.35
CA GLY A 29 -1.03 10.37 1.29
C GLY A 29 -2.15 10.02 0.31
N LEU A 30 -2.26 8.75 -0.09
CA LEU A 30 -3.33 8.26 -0.97
C LEU A 30 -4.72 8.41 -0.36
N LEU A 31 -4.87 8.11 0.93
CA LEU A 31 -6.15 8.23 1.64
C LEU A 31 -6.59 9.68 1.85
N ALA A 32 -5.64 10.62 1.92
CA ALA A 32 -5.94 12.04 2.10
C ALA A 32 -6.20 12.79 0.79
N MET A 33 -5.62 12.32 -0.33
CA MET A 33 -5.73 12.99 -1.63
C MET A 33 -7.07 12.72 -2.31
N THR A 34 -7.64 13.75 -2.93
CA THR A 34 -8.78 13.64 -3.86
C THR A 34 -8.34 14.00 -5.29
N GLY A 35 -8.97 13.38 -6.29
CA GLY A 35 -8.66 13.63 -7.69
C GLY A 35 -7.37 12.94 -8.17
N ARG A 36 -6.55 13.64 -8.96
CA ARG A 36 -5.38 13.03 -9.61
C ARG A 36 -4.25 12.79 -8.61
N VAL A 37 -3.93 11.52 -8.39
CA VAL A 37 -2.75 11.09 -7.63
C VAL A 37 -1.50 11.18 -8.51
N THR A 38 -0.49 11.91 -8.05
CA THR A 38 0.83 12.00 -8.71
C THR A 38 1.93 11.88 -7.66
N MET A 39 3.14 11.42 -8.03
CA MET A 39 4.28 11.40 -7.09
C MET A 39 4.59 12.80 -6.51
N ARG A 40 4.45 13.86 -7.31
CA ARG A 40 4.62 15.24 -6.81
C ARG A 40 3.51 15.64 -5.83
N GLY A 41 2.27 15.23 -6.10
CA GLY A 41 1.14 15.45 -5.21
C GLY A 41 1.31 14.72 -3.88
N LEU A 42 1.65 13.43 -3.93
CA LEU A 42 1.99 12.63 -2.76
C LEU A 42 3.10 13.30 -1.96
N SER A 43 4.21 13.70 -2.62
CA SER A 43 5.33 14.33 -1.91
C SER A 43 4.99 15.64 -1.21
N ARG A 44 3.96 16.35 -1.67
CA ARG A 44 3.46 17.57 -1.01
C ARG A 44 2.60 17.23 0.21
N TRP A 45 1.78 16.19 0.11
CA TRP A 45 0.90 15.74 1.19
C TRP A 45 1.64 15.04 2.32
N THR A 46 2.64 14.24 1.99
CA THR A 46 3.36 13.42 2.97
C THR A 46 4.48 14.16 3.72
N GLU A 47 4.56 15.48 3.58
CA GLU A 47 5.53 16.40 4.19
C GLU A 47 6.87 15.74 4.60
N ARG A 48 7.05 15.48 5.91
CA ARG A 48 8.20 14.75 6.47
C ARG A 48 8.00 13.24 6.33
N GLY A 49 8.68 12.65 5.35
CA GLY A 49 8.80 11.20 5.20
C GLY A 49 8.69 10.77 3.73
N GLY A 50 7.87 11.46 2.95
CA GLY A 50 7.61 11.11 1.55
C GLY A 50 8.19 12.12 0.56
N SER A 51 9.47 12.46 0.66
CA SER A 51 10.12 13.27 -0.39
C SER A 51 9.92 12.60 -1.76
N TYR A 52 9.91 13.37 -2.85
CA TYR A 52 9.78 12.82 -4.21
C TYR A 52 10.77 11.66 -4.46
N ARG A 53 12.03 11.80 -4.00
CA ARG A 53 13.05 10.75 -4.12
C ARG A 53 12.73 9.52 -3.26
N THR A 54 12.11 9.70 -2.10
CA THR A 54 11.66 8.59 -1.25
C THR A 54 10.55 7.79 -1.94
N LEU A 55 9.55 8.50 -2.49
CA LEU A 55 8.46 7.89 -3.23
C LEU A 55 8.98 7.14 -4.45
N GLN A 56 9.86 7.79 -5.23
CA GLN A 56 10.49 7.17 -6.38
C GLN A 56 11.27 5.91 -6.01
N ARG A 57 11.95 5.86 -4.86
CA ARG A 57 12.61 4.64 -4.39
C ARG A 57 11.62 3.52 -4.11
N LEU A 58 10.49 3.81 -3.45
CA LEU A 58 9.45 2.80 -3.21
C LEU A 58 8.87 2.25 -4.52
N PHE A 59 8.51 3.12 -5.46
CA PHE A 59 7.94 2.68 -6.75
C PHE A 59 8.93 1.89 -7.62
N ASN A 60 10.23 2.00 -7.35
CA ASN A 60 11.27 1.19 -7.99
C ASN A 60 11.70 -0.03 -7.16
N THR A 61 11.17 -0.20 -5.94
CA THR A 61 11.41 -1.41 -5.15
C THR A 61 10.61 -2.56 -5.73
N THR A 62 11.27 -3.71 -5.95
CA THR A 62 10.56 -4.94 -6.31
C THR A 62 9.91 -5.52 -5.06
N LEU A 63 8.59 -5.63 -5.08
CA LEU A 63 7.80 -6.25 -4.02
C LEU A 63 7.04 -7.44 -4.58
N SER A 64 6.93 -8.51 -3.77
CA SER A 64 6.05 -9.63 -4.08
C SER A 64 4.61 -9.22 -3.79
N TRP A 65 3.95 -8.59 -4.77
CA TRP A 65 2.59 -8.07 -4.60
C TRP A 65 1.57 -9.14 -4.22
N GLY A 66 1.72 -10.37 -4.72
CA GLY A 66 0.89 -11.50 -4.30
C GLY A 66 1.00 -11.77 -2.79
N GLN A 67 2.22 -11.74 -2.23
CA GLN A 67 2.42 -11.89 -0.79
C GLN A 67 1.90 -10.69 0.00
N VAL A 68 2.12 -9.47 -0.48
CA VAL A 68 1.60 -8.24 0.16
C VAL A 68 0.08 -8.30 0.26
N HIS A 69 -0.61 -8.57 -0.85
CA HIS A 69 -2.07 -8.69 -0.86
C HIS A 69 -2.55 -9.82 0.04
N TRP A 70 -1.92 -11.00 -0.04
CA TRP A 70 -2.29 -12.14 0.78
C TRP A 70 -2.16 -11.86 2.28
N LEU A 71 -1.08 -11.22 2.72
CA LEU A 71 -0.90 -10.91 4.15
C LEU A 71 -1.97 -9.96 4.68
N VAL A 72 -2.38 -8.96 3.88
CA VAL A 72 -3.48 -8.06 4.25
C VAL A 72 -4.81 -8.82 4.34
N ILE A 73 -5.11 -9.65 3.32
CA ILE A 73 -6.34 -10.47 3.31
C ILE A 73 -6.34 -11.41 4.53
N ARG A 74 -5.25 -12.16 4.74
CA ARG A 74 -5.11 -13.11 5.84
C ARG A 74 -5.25 -12.47 7.22
N GLN A 75 -4.69 -11.28 7.41
CA GLN A 75 -4.69 -10.64 8.72
C GLN A 75 -6.01 -9.93 9.04
N HIS A 76 -6.62 -9.27 8.05
CA HIS A 76 -7.69 -8.30 8.31
C HIS A 76 -9.02 -8.64 7.67
N LEU A 77 -9.04 -9.55 6.68
CA LEU A 77 -10.25 -9.90 5.92
C LEU A 77 -10.67 -11.36 6.11
N LEU A 78 -9.72 -12.26 6.36
CA LEU A 78 -9.97 -13.64 6.79
C LEU A 78 -10.41 -13.63 8.25
N GLY A 79 -11.73 -13.57 8.47
CA GLY A 79 -12.34 -13.83 9.78
C GLY A 79 -12.35 -15.33 10.10
N ASP A 80 -13.11 -15.71 11.12
CA ASP A 80 -13.26 -17.11 11.56
C ASP A 80 -14.17 -17.95 10.65
N GLU A 81 -14.53 -17.41 9.49
CA GLU A 81 -15.43 -18.05 8.54
C GLU A 81 -14.81 -19.29 7.91
N THR A 82 -15.64 -20.31 7.74
CA THR A 82 -15.22 -21.60 7.16
C THR A 82 -15.52 -21.72 5.68
N GLN A 83 -16.28 -20.77 5.11
CA GLN A 83 -16.68 -20.75 3.70
C GLN A 83 -16.38 -19.40 3.08
N TRP A 84 -15.79 -19.42 1.90
CA TRP A 84 -15.34 -18.24 1.18
C TRP A 84 -15.82 -18.33 -0.26
N LEU A 85 -16.36 -17.21 -0.78
CA LEU A 85 -16.65 -17.07 -2.21
C LEU A 85 -15.49 -16.32 -2.87
N LEU A 86 -14.82 -16.96 -3.81
CA LEU A 86 -13.83 -16.32 -4.65
C LEU A 86 -14.52 -15.80 -5.92
N ALA A 87 -14.53 -14.48 -6.08
CA ALA A 87 -14.94 -13.83 -7.31
C ALA A 87 -13.72 -13.18 -7.98
N GLY A 88 -13.61 -13.31 -9.29
CA GLY A 88 -12.55 -12.71 -10.09
C GLY A 88 -13.13 -11.97 -11.29
N ASP A 89 -12.53 -10.83 -11.60
CA ASP A 89 -12.83 -10.02 -12.79
C ASP A 89 -11.50 -9.48 -13.35
N GLU A 90 -11.50 -9.08 -14.61
CA GLU A 90 -10.34 -8.51 -15.30
C GLU A 90 -10.54 -7.02 -15.55
N VAL A 91 -9.48 -6.24 -15.32
CA VAL A 91 -9.44 -4.83 -15.75
C VAL A 91 -8.19 -4.57 -16.57
N VAL A 92 -8.36 -3.90 -17.70
CA VAL A 92 -7.25 -3.41 -18.52
C VAL A 92 -6.98 -1.96 -18.15
N VAL A 93 -5.80 -1.70 -17.58
CA VAL A 93 -5.32 -0.34 -17.34
C VAL A 93 -4.49 0.11 -18.54
N SER A 94 -5.10 0.89 -19.43
CA SER A 94 -4.39 1.50 -20.56
C SER A 94 -3.38 2.53 -20.06
N LYS A 95 -2.13 2.44 -20.52
CA LYS A 95 -1.15 3.50 -20.32
C LYS A 95 -1.45 4.65 -21.30
N SER A 96 -1.72 5.83 -20.76
CA SER A 96 -1.82 7.10 -21.51
C SER A 96 -0.44 7.69 -21.75
#